data_AF-A0AAD6VCG7-F1
#
_entry.id   AF-A0AAD6VCG7-F1
#
_cell.length_a   1.000
_cell.length_b   1.000
_cell.length_c   1.000
_cell.angle_alpha   90.00
_cell.angle_beta   90.00
_cell.angle_gamma   90.00
#
_symmetry.space_group_name_H-M   'P 1'
#
loop_
_entity.id
_entity.type
_entity.pdbx_description
1 polymer ?
#
loop_
_entity_poly.entity_id
_entity_poly.type
_entity_poly.pdbx_seq_one_letter_code
_entity_poly.pdbx_strand_id
1 'polypeptide(L)' 'PDFKFHVDGAFVGMFQSGNQEGLVHKHFIATRLLPCGLVDKAIHKYTGSANCGNAPAANDYMTAMLHAFTHFMYQYTKY' A
#
# COMPACT_ATOMS: atom_id res chain seq x y z
N PRO A 1 19.71 -4.21 -8.09
CA PRO A 1 18.37 -4.28 -8.72
C PRO A 1 17.69 -2.91 -8.68
N ASP A 2 17.35 -2.34 -9.83
CA ASP A 2 16.58 -1.10 -9.89
C ASP A 2 15.19 -1.37 -9.33
N PHE A 3 14.87 -0.73 -8.20
CA PHE A 3 13.55 -0.82 -7.61
C PHE A 3 12.56 -0.02 -8.47
N LYS A 4 11.60 -0.72 -9.10
CA LYS A 4 10.59 -0.10 -9.97
C LYS A 4 9.24 -0.08 -9.28
N PHE A 5 8.66 1.12 -9.17
CA PHE A 5 7.25 1.25 -8.80
C PHE A 5 6.38 1.05 -10.03
N HIS A 6 5.36 0.20 -9.91
CA HIS A 6 4.28 0.09 -10.89
C HIS A 6 3.07 0.92 -10.43
N VAL A 7 3.32 2.14 -9.97
CA VAL A 7 2.29 3.07 -9.51
C VAL A 7 2.58 4.41 -10.17
N ASP A 8 1.61 4.90 -10.96
CA ASP A 8 1.76 6.15 -11.69
C ASP A 8 2.02 7.32 -10.72
N GLY A 9 3.04 8.13 -11.05
CA GLY A 9 3.51 9.23 -10.21
C GLY A 9 4.26 8.84 -8.93
N ALA A 10 4.60 7.56 -8.73
CA ALA A 10 5.45 7.13 -7.61
C ALA A 10 6.95 7.20 -7.96
N PHE A 11 7.79 7.60 -7.01
CA PHE A 11 9.23 7.69 -7.21
C PHE A 11 10.03 7.44 -5.91
N VAL A 12 11.30 7.07 -6.05
CA VAL A 12 12.28 7.07 -4.95
C VAL A 12 12.98 8.43 -4.94
N GLY A 13 12.92 9.14 -3.81
CA GLY A 13 13.61 10.42 -3.61
C GLY A 13 14.78 10.29 -2.63
N MET A 14 15.64 11.31 -2.62
CA MET A 14 16.75 11.45 -1.66
C MET A 14 16.82 12.88 -1.15
N PHE A 15 17.00 13.07 0.15
CA PHE A 15 17.20 14.39 0.74
C PHE A 15 18.57 14.98 0.36
N GLN A 16 18.62 16.27 0.06
CA GLN A 16 19.88 16.97 -0.20
C GLN A 16 20.63 17.22 1.11
N SER A 17 21.95 16.99 1.07
CA SER A 17 22.81 16.80 2.24
C SER A 17 23.05 18.04 3.11
N GLY A 18 22.36 19.16 2.88
CA GLY A 18 22.59 20.44 3.56
C GLY A 18 21.62 20.82 4.67
N ASN A 19 20.43 20.19 4.75
CA ASN A 19 19.36 20.67 5.64
C ASN A 19 19.00 19.73 6.81
N GLN A 20 19.65 18.56 6.94
CA GLN A 20 19.15 17.50 7.81
C GLN A 20 20.28 16.70 8.48
N GLU A 21 21.04 17.36 9.35
CA GLU A 21 21.84 16.64 10.35
C GLU A 21 20.88 15.90 11.30
N GLY A 22 20.93 14.57 11.31
CA GLY A 22 20.15 13.73 12.25
C GLY A 22 19.15 12.75 11.64
N LEU A 23 18.90 12.78 10.31
CA LEU A 23 18.07 11.74 9.69
C LEU A 23 18.88 10.47 9.40
N VAL A 24 18.47 9.37 10.04
CA VAL A 24 19.04 8.02 9.84
C VAL A 24 18.76 7.50 8.41
N HIS A 25 17.66 7.94 7.78
CA HIS A 25 17.27 7.54 6.44
C HIS A 25 17.22 8.73 5.49
N LYS A 26 18.08 8.70 4.45
CA LYS A 26 18.18 9.77 3.44
C LYS A 26 17.29 9.54 2.22
N HIS A 27 16.82 8.32 2.02
CA HIS A 27 15.97 7.93 0.90
C HIS A 27 14.53 7.79 1.36
N PHE A 28 13.59 8.15 0.50
CA PHE A 28 12.16 8.02 0.77
C PHE A 28 11.40 7.54 -0.47
N ILE A 29 10.21 7.02 -0.22
CA ILE A 29 9.26 6.61 -1.24
C ILE A 29 8.14 7.65 -1.26
N ALA A 30 7.86 8.22 -2.43
CA ALA A 30 6.73 9.12 -2.62
C ALA A 30 5.70 8.44 -3.53
N THR A 31 4.43 8.51 -3.13
CA THR A 31 3.27 8.08 -3.92
C THR A 31 2.24 9.21 -3.96
N ARG A 32 1.32 9.18 -4.93
CA ARG A 32 0.19 10.12 -4.93
C ARG A 32 -0.61 9.98 -3.63
N LEU A 33 -0.99 11.12 -3.06
CA LEU A 33 -1.87 11.15 -1.90
C LEU A 33 -3.27 10.68 -2.32
N LEU A 34 -3.87 9.83 -1.49
CA LEU A 34 -5.31 9.60 -1.57
C LEU A 34 -6.06 10.90 -1.22
N PRO A 35 -7.28 11.12 -1.74
CA PRO A 35 -8.13 12.20 -1.28
C PRO A 35 -8.24 12.20 0.25
N CYS A 36 -7.97 13.33 0.89
CA CYS A 36 -7.81 13.45 2.34
C CYS A 36 -8.50 14.69 2.96
N GLY A 37 -9.59 15.16 2.35
CA GLY A 37 -10.43 16.23 2.85
C GLY A 37 -11.38 15.81 3.98
N LEU A 38 -12.05 16.79 4.60
CA LEU A 38 -12.97 16.58 5.73
C LEU A 38 -14.17 15.66 5.40
N VAL A 39 -14.50 15.52 4.12
CA VAL A 39 -15.61 14.68 3.62
C VAL A 39 -15.15 13.32 3.08
N ASP A 40 -13.84 13.09 3.00
CA ASP A 40 -13.30 11.83 2.49
C ASP A 40 -13.43 10.71 3.53
N LYS A 41 -13.70 9.49 3.06
CA LYS A 41 -13.81 8.32 3.93
C LYS A 41 -12.45 8.01 4.56
N ALA A 42 -12.49 7.56 5.82
CA ALA A 42 -11.30 7.06 6.48
C ALA A 42 -10.67 5.88 5.71
N ILE A 43 -9.34 5.84 5.70
CA ILE A 43 -8.59 4.71 5.14
C ILE A 43 -8.96 3.45 5.93
N HIS A 44 -9.35 2.39 5.21
CA HIS A 44 -9.75 1.12 5.79
C HIS A 44 -8.78 0.01 5.41
N LYS A 45 -8.37 -0.79 6.41
CA LYS A 45 -7.51 -1.95 6.21
C LYS A 45 -8.37 -3.21 6.11
N TYR A 46 -8.42 -3.80 4.92
CA TYR A 46 -9.22 -5.00 4.64
C TYR A 46 -8.52 -6.31 5.04
N THR A 47 -7.19 -6.38 4.89
CA THR A 47 -6.39 -7.57 5.22
C THR A 47 -5.07 -7.15 5.89
N GLY A 48 -4.38 -8.08 6.54
CA GLY A 48 -3.07 -7.84 7.15
C GLY A 48 -2.10 -9.00 6.94
N SER A 49 -0.81 -8.72 7.12
CA SER A 49 0.25 -9.70 6.85
C SER A 49 0.21 -10.94 7.75
N ALA A 50 -0.18 -10.78 9.02
CA ALA A 50 -0.28 -11.88 9.99
C ALA A 50 -1.73 -12.31 10.27
N ASN A 51 -2.71 -11.49 9.89
CA ASN A 51 -4.13 -11.75 10.11
C ASN A 51 -4.89 -11.26 8.88
N CYS A 52 -5.52 -12.19 8.15
CA CYS A 52 -6.30 -11.90 6.94
C CYS A 52 -7.61 -11.14 7.22
N GLY A 53 -7.91 -10.83 8.48
CA GLY A 53 -9.16 -10.22 8.91
C GLY A 53 -10.27 -11.24 9.11
N ASN A 54 -11.47 -10.75 9.42
CA ASN A 54 -12.66 -11.58 9.50
C ASN A 54 -13.08 -12.05 8.10
N ALA A 55 -13.78 -13.17 8.03
CA ALA A 55 -14.43 -13.60 6.80
C ALA A 55 -15.38 -12.50 6.29
N PRO A 56 -15.47 -12.26 4.96
CA PRO A 56 -16.38 -11.28 4.41
C PRO A 56 -17.82 -11.55 4.85
N ALA A 57 -18.53 -10.51 5.30
CA ALA A 57 -19.95 -10.63 5.63
C ALA A 57 -20.79 -10.84 4.36
N ALA A 58 -21.99 -11.42 4.51
CA ALA A 58 -22.96 -11.47 3.41
C ALA A 58 -23.25 -10.02 2.95
N ASN A 59 -22.94 -9.71 1.69
CA ASN A 59 -23.02 -8.40 1.02
C ASN A 59 -21.81 -7.46 1.14
N ASP A 60 -20.69 -7.87 1.77
CA ASP A 60 -19.44 -7.10 1.72
C ASP A 60 -18.61 -7.50 0.49
N TYR A 61 -19.04 -7.03 -0.68
CA TYR A 61 -18.43 -7.38 -1.96
C TYR A 61 -16.98 -6.90 -2.09
N MET A 62 -16.64 -5.75 -1.51
CA MET A 62 -15.27 -5.21 -1.60
C MET A 62 -14.30 -6.06 -0.79
N THR A 63 -14.65 -6.43 0.45
CA THR A 63 -13.82 -7.32 1.25
C THR A 63 -13.74 -8.70 0.63
N ALA A 64 -14.84 -9.23 0.09
CA ALA A 64 -14.85 -10.51 -0.62
C ALA A 64 -13.93 -10.51 -1.85
N MET A 65 -13.97 -9.44 -2.66
CA MET A 65 -13.11 -9.28 -3.83
C MET A 65 -11.63 -9.23 -3.45
N LEU A 66 -11.26 -8.43 -2.44
CA LEU A 66 -9.87 -8.31 -1.98
C LEU A 66 -9.34 -9.62 -1.39
N HIS A 67 -10.20 -10.37 -0.69
CA HIS A 67 -9.88 -11.70 -0.19
C HIS A 67 -9.63 -12.69 -1.35
N ALA A 68 -10.54 -12.74 -2.33
CA ALA A 68 -10.39 -13.58 -3.52
C ALA A 68 -9.14 -13.24 -4.34
N PHE A 69 -8.81 -11.95 -4.49
CA PHE A 69 -7.59 -11.50 -5.15
C PHE A 69 -6.33 -11.99 -4.41
N THR A 70 -6.34 -11.97 -3.08
CA THR A 70 -5.22 -12.47 -2.27
C THR A 70 -5.01 -13.98 -2.50
N HIS A 71 -6.08 -14.78 -2.52
CA HIS A 71 -6.01 -16.20 -2.87
C HIS A 71 -5.50 -16.42 -4.30
N PHE A 72 -6.00 -15.63 -5.25
CA PHE A 72 -5.53 -15.69 -6.64
C PHE A 72 -4.03 -15.44 -6.74
N MET A 73 -3.53 -14.36 -6.13
CA MET A 73 -2.10 -14.03 -6.16
C MET A 73 -1.25 -15.16 -5.60
N TYR A 74 -1.65 -15.76 -4.48
CA TYR A 74 -0.95 -16.90 -3.89
C TYR A 74 -0.89 -18.12 -4.81
N GLN A 75 -1.99 -18.44 -5.51
CA GLN A 75 -2.01 -19.55 -6.47
C GLN A 75 -1.24 -19.22 -7.75
N TYR A 76 -1.32 -17.97 -8.21
CA TYR A 76 -0.68 -17.50 -9.44
C TYR A 76 0.85 -17.51 -9.32
N THR A 77 1.40 -17.10 -8.17
CA THR A 77 2.86 -17.02 -7.95
C THR A 77 3.48 -18.32 -7.43
N LYS A 78 2.71 -19.40 -7.31
CA LYS A 78 3.20 -20.72 -6.88
C LYS A 78 3.94 -21.49 -7.98
N TYR A 79 3.82 -21.04 -9.22
CA TYR A 79 4.54 -21.54 -10.39
C TYR A 79 5.54 -20.49 -10.86
#